data_AF-A0A3C0E833-F1
#
_entry.id   AF-A0A3C0E833-F1
#
_cell.length_a   1.000
_cell.length_b   1.000
_cell.length_c   1.000
_cell.angle_alpha   90.00
_cell.angle_beta   90.00
_cell.angle_gamma   90.00
#
_symmetry.space_group_name_H-M   'P 1'
#
loop_
_entity.id
_entity.type
_entity.pdbx_description
1 polymer ?
#
loop_
_entity_poly.entity_id
_entity_poly.type
_entity_poly.pdbx_seq_one_letter_code
_entity_poly.pdbx_strand_id
1 'polypeptide(L)'
;MKYYLIVGEASGDLHASNLMKALQEKDSKAEFRFFGGDLMAAAGGSLVKHYKDMAYMGFIPVLLHLRTIFRNMDFCKKDIVQWNPDALILVDYPGFNLKIAEYIKAHTNIPIFYYISPKIWAWKEYRIKNIKRDVDELFSILPFEVDFFKKHNYPIHYVGNPCVDAVHCFKQEYTESFEEFTLRNGLGKKPIIALLAGSRKQEIKDNLQRMIQASRNYTEYQFVIAGAPGISPEFYKAYMGTDTKIIFGQTYSLLSHATAALVTSGTATLETALFRVPQVVCYYTAAGQLVSFLRRHILKVKYISLVNLIAGREVVAELVADGMTVENVKQQLEAILPGQMTREKMLQDYDALIKILGQEGASERAAGKIVELLSQKYNRSLQ
;
A
#
# COMPACT_ATOMS: atom_id res chain seq x y z
N MET A 1 12.86 5.57 25.14
CA MET A 1 11.46 6.03 25.31
C MET A 1 10.52 4.84 25.11
N LYS A 2 9.28 4.93 25.59
CA LYS A 2 8.22 3.93 25.47
C LYS A 2 7.29 4.25 24.30
N TYR A 3 7.27 3.40 23.28
CA TYR A 3 6.43 3.56 22.10
C TYR A 3 5.32 2.53 22.06
N TYR A 4 4.09 3.00 21.89
CA TYR A 4 2.94 2.15 21.67
C TYR A 4 2.54 2.18 20.20
N LEU A 5 2.46 1.03 19.53
CA LEU A 5 2.09 0.97 18.11
C LEU A 5 0.80 0.19 17.86
N ILE A 6 0.00 0.62 16.88
CA ILE A 6 -1.23 -0.08 16.49
C ILE A 6 -1.32 -0.20 14.97
N VAL A 7 -1.40 -1.45 14.50
CA VAL A 7 -1.65 -1.82 13.10
C VAL A 7 -2.89 -2.71 13.00
N GLY A 8 -3.54 -2.72 11.85
CA GLY A 8 -4.74 -3.53 11.60
C GLY A 8 -4.58 -4.69 10.62
N GLU A 9 -3.46 -4.77 9.89
CA GLU A 9 -3.27 -5.70 8.79
C GLU A 9 -1.78 -5.97 8.53
N ALA A 10 -1.49 -6.94 7.66
CA ALA A 10 -0.13 -7.38 7.34
C ALA A 10 0.75 -6.29 6.71
N SER A 11 0.19 -5.42 5.85
CA SER A 11 0.89 -4.24 5.29
C SER A 11 1.28 -3.25 6.40
N GLY A 12 0.38 -3.00 7.34
CA GLY A 12 0.66 -2.17 8.51
C GLY A 12 1.76 -2.76 9.39
N ASP A 13 1.72 -4.06 9.64
CA ASP A 13 2.76 -4.81 10.39
C ASP A 13 4.14 -4.68 9.73
N LEU A 14 4.23 -4.80 8.40
CA LEU A 14 5.47 -4.58 7.66
C LEU A 14 6.00 -3.15 7.86
N HIS A 15 5.18 -2.13 7.60
CA HIS A 15 5.61 -0.74 7.71
C HIS A 15 5.97 -0.34 9.14
N ALA A 16 5.20 -0.80 10.12
CA ALA A 16 5.48 -0.55 11.53
C ALA A 16 6.74 -1.28 12.00
N SER A 17 7.02 -2.50 11.53
CA SER A 17 8.24 -3.23 11.87
C SER A 17 9.51 -2.51 11.38
N ASN A 18 9.47 -1.91 10.19
CA ASN A 18 10.58 -1.10 9.68
C ASN A 18 10.72 0.19 10.47
N LEU A 19 9.61 0.84 10.84
CA LEU A 19 9.64 2.00 11.73
C LEU A 19 10.22 1.67 13.11
N MET A 20 9.88 0.51 13.69
CA MET A 20 10.43 0.06 14.97
C MET A 20 11.94 -0.14 14.91
N LYS A 21 12.45 -0.78 13.86
CA LYS A 21 13.90 -0.92 13.62
C LYS A 21 14.58 0.44 13.52
N ALA A 22 14.03 1.35 12.72
CA ALA A 22 14.55 2.70 12.59
C ALA A 22 14.48 3.51 13.90
N LEU A 23 13.45 3.31 14.73
CA LEU A 23 13.35 3.92 16.06
C LEU A 23 14.43 3.36 17.00
N GLN A 24 14.72 2.06 16.98
CA GLN A 24 15.77 1.45 17.79
C GLN A 24 17.16 2.00 17.45
N GLU A 25 17.42 2.30 16.17
CA GLU A 25 18.67 2.94 15.75
C GLU A 25 18.83 4.36 16.30
N LYS A 26 17.72 5.11 16.45
CA LYS A 26 17.72 6.48 16.97
C LYS A 26 17.57 6.57 18.49
N ASP A 27 16.96 5.57 19.10
CA ASP A 27 16.70 5.43 20.54
C ASP A 27 17.04 4.00 20.96
N SER A 28 18.30 3.78 21.36
CA SER A 28 18.82 2.46 21.73
C SER A 28 18.16 1.87 22.98
N LYS A 29 17.38 2.67 23.72
CA LYS A 29 16.59 2.24 24.90
C LYS A 29 15.08 2.27 24.58
N ALA A 30 14.71 2.17 23.31
CA ALA A 30 13.31 2.10 22.91
C ALA A 30 12.64 0.83 23.46
N GLU A 31 11.54 1.02 24.18
CA GLU A 31 10.66 -0.06 24.62
C GLU A 31 9.40 -0.03 23.75
N PHE A 32 9.01 -1.19 23.21
CA PHE A 32 7.84 -1.30 22.34
C PHE A 32 6.75 -2.15 22.97
N ARG A 33 5.52 -1.68 22.83
CA ARG A 33 4.31 -2.44 23.11
C ARG A 33 3.31 -2.19 21.99
N PHE A 34 2.66 -3.22 21.47
CA PHE A 34 1.88 -3.03 20.25
C PHE A 34 0.76 -4.03 19.99
N PHE A 35 -0.19 -3.56 19.21
CA PHE A 35 -1.11 -4.39 18.44
C PHE A 35 -0.51 -4.55 17.04
N GLY A 36 -0.15 -5.77 16.66
CA GLY A 36 0.79 -6.03 15.56
C GLY A 36 0.64 -7.41 14.92
N GLY A 37 1.69 -7.86 14.25
CA GLY A 37 1.82 -9.23 13.80
C GLY A 37 3.24 -9.76 13.97
N ASP A 38 3.54 -10.76 13.15
CA ASP A 38 4.77 -11.55 13.25
C ASP A 38 6.01 -10.70 12.94
N LEU A 39 5.93 -9.69 12.07
CA LEU A 39 7.07 -8.84 11.69
C LEU A 39 7.44 -7.85 12.80
N MET A 40 6.45 -7.21 13.42
CA MET A 40 6.70 -6.37 14.60
C MET A 40 7.18 -7.19 15.79
N ALA A 41 6.65 -8.40 15.99
CA ALA A 41 7.14 -9.32 17.01
C ALA A 41 8.62 -9.67 16.81
N ALA A 42 9.04 -9.93 15.56
CA ALA A 42 10.44 -10.17 15.21
C ALA A 42 11.34 -8.95 15.41
N ALA A 43 10.80 -7.72 15.28
CA ALA A 43 11.52 -6.48 15.60
C ALA A 43 11.69 -6.26 17.13
N GLY A 44 10.99 -7.03 17.97
CA GLY A 44 11.12 -7.02 19.42
C GLY A 44 10.05 -6.20 20.15
N GLY A 45 9.97 -6.36 21.48
CA GLY A 45 8.96 -5.72 22.34
C GLY A 45 7.83 -6.66 22.74
N SER A 46 6.73 -6.08 23.24
CA SER A 46 5.56 -6.81 23.75
C SER A 46 4.39 -6.78 22.78
N LEU A 47 4.09 -7.91 22.13
CA LEU A 47 2.87 -8.10 21.35
C LEU A 47 1.67 -8.25 22.30
N VAL A 48 0.77 -7.26 22.29
CA VAL A 48 -0.45 -7.24 23.11
C VAL A 48 -1.55 -8.05 22.44
N LYS A 49 -1.68 -7.90 21.13
CA LYS A 49 -2.67 -8.64 20.33
C LYS A 49 -2.26 -8.71 18.88
N HIS A 50 -2.44 -9.88 18.27
CA HIS A 50 -2.20 -10.05 16.85
C HIS A 50 -3.36 -9.47 16.05
N TYR A 51 -3.09 -8.78 14.93
CA TYR A 51 -4.12 -8.29 13.99
C TYR A 51 -5.08 -9.39 13.50
N LYS A 52 -4.64 -10.66 13.42
CA LYS A 52 -5.50 -11.81 13.09
C LYS A 52 -6.62 -11.99 14.14
N ASP A 53 -6.33 -11.67 15.40
CA ASP A 53 -7.27 -11.75 16.53
C ASP A 53 -8.08 -10.46 16.76
N MET A 54 -7.76 -9.39 16.02
CA MET A 54 -8.54 -8.14 16.05
C MET A 54 -9.87 -8.26 15.30
N ALA A 55 -10.13 -9.41 14.67
CA ALA A 55 -11.33 -9.75 13.94
C ALA A 55 -11.64 -8.78 12.77
N TYR A 56 -10.69 -8.54 11.84
CA TYR A 56 -11.06 -8.26 10.44
C TYR A 56 -9.92 -8.24 9.38
N MET A 57 -9.95 -9.22 8.47
CA MET A 57 -9.82 -9.15 6.99
C MET A 57 -9.75 -10.60 6.49
N GLY A 58 -10.92 -11.24 6.38
CA GLY A 58 -11.04 -12.62 5.91
C GLY A 58 -12.46 -13.16 6.08
N PHE A 59 -13.10 -13.51 4.94
CA PHE A 59 -14.32 -14.29 4.69
C PHE A 59 -15.61 -14.12 5.53
N ILE A 60 -15.61 -13.48 6.70
CA ILE A 60 -16.79 -13.31 7.56
C ILE A 60 -17.18 -11.82 7.61
N PRO A 61 -18.46 -11.42 7.48
CA PRO A 61 -18.90 -10.02 7.49
C PRO A 61 -18.55 -9.26 8.78
N VAL A 62 -18.06 -8.00 8.65
CA VAL A 62 -17.70 -7.09 9.78
C VAL A 62 -18.78 -7.07 10.86
N LEU A 63 -20.04 -7.09 10.42
CA LEU A 63 -21.22 -6.96 11.27
C LEU A 63 -21.33 -8.07 12.34
N LEU A 64 -20.85 -9.28 12.05
CA LEU A 64 -20.89 -10.39 12.99
C LEU A 64 -19.85 -10.27 14.12
N HIS A 65 -18.84 -9.41 13.95
CA HIS A 65 -17.74 -9.25 14.90
C HIS A 65 -17.69 -7.91 15.62
N LEU A 66 -18.73 -7.08 15.50
CA LEU A 66 -18.78 -5.75 16.14
C LEU A 66 -18.51 -5.80 17.65
N ARG A 67 -19.09 -6.77 18.38
CA ARG A 67 -18.84 -6.93 19.83
C ARG A 67 -17.37 -7.19 20.13
N THR A 68 -16.71 -8.02 19.33
CA THR A 68 -15.28 -8.32 19.48
C THR A 68 -14.43 -7.09 19.18
N ILE A 69 -14.79 -6.31 18.15
CA ILE A 69 -14.12 -5.05 17.80
C ILE A 69 -14.20 -4.05 18.97
N PHE A 70 -15.40 -3.82 19.53
CA PHE A 70 -15.57 -2.92 20.67
C PHE A 70 -14.80 -3.41 21.90
N ARG A 71 -14.85 -4.71 22.22
CA ARG A 71 -14.07 -5.30 23.32
C ARG A 71 -12.57 -5.10 23.14
N ASN A 72 -12.06 -5.35 21.94
CA ASN A 72 -10.65 -5.15 21.62
C ASN A 72 -10.24 -3.67 21.72
N MET A 73 -11.13 -2.76 21.29
CA MET A 73 -10.92 -1.33 21.39
C MET A 73 -10.88 -0.87 22.85
N ASP A 74 -11.77 -1.34 23.70
CA ASP A 74 -11.77 -0.99 25.13
C ASP A 74 -10.59 -1.58 25.88
N PHE A 75 -10.18 -2.80 25.53
CA PHE A 75 -8.93 -3.38 26.04
C PHE A 75 -7.71 -2.54 25.63
N CYS A 76 -7.61 -2.17 24.35
CA CYS A 76 -6.51 -1.35 23.83
C CYS A 76 -6.41 0.00 24.55
N LYS A 77 -7.53 0.71 24.73
CA LYS A 77 -7.59 1.97 25.49
C LYS A 77 -7.02 1.82 26.90
N LYS A 78 -7.48 0.81 27.64
CA LYS A 78 -7.03 0.55 29.02
C LYS A 78 -5.54 0.22 29.07
N ASP A 79 -5.08 -0.61 28.15
CA ASP A 79 -3.68 -1.05 28.07
C ASP A 79 -2.74 0.13 27.77
N ILE A 80 -3.10 1.03 26.85
CA ILE A 80 -2.32 2.24 26.56
C ILE A 80 -2.24 3.14 27.79
N VAL A 81 -3.37 3.42 28.45
CA VAL A 81 -3.41 4.30 29.62
C VAL A 81 -2.61 3.69 30.79
N GLN A 82 -2.73 2.39 31.01
CA GLN A 82 -2.01 1.70 32.08
C GLN A 82 -0.50 1.62 31.82
N TRP A 83 -0.09 1.37 30.57
CA TRP A 83 1.32 1.27 30.21
C TRP A 83 2.00 2.64 30.12
N ASN A 84 1.22 3.70 29.89
CA ASN A 84 1.63 5.10 29.84
C ASN A 84 2.86 5.34 28.93
N PRO A 85 2.71 5.15 27.60
CA PRO A 85 3.79 5.38 26.65
C PRO A 85 4.20 6.86 26.57
N ASP A 86 5.45 7.09 26.16
CA ASP A 86 5.93 8.41 25.76
C ASP A 86 5.31 8.85 24.42
N ALA A 87 4.91 7.91 23.56
CA ALA A 87 4.21 8.18 22.31
C ALA A 87 3.29 7.04 21.87
N LEU A 88 2.13 7.40 21.31
CA LEU A 88 1.24 6.50 20.59
C LEU A 88 1.41 6.69 19.08
N ILE A 89 1.80 5.65 18.37
CA ILE A 89 1.99 5.65 16.92
C ILE A 89 0.91 4.78 16.26
N LEU A 90 0.05 5.43 15.49
CA LEU A 90 -1.04 4.80 14.76
C LEU A 90 -0.61 4.57 13.31
N VAL A 91 -0.63 3.33 12.83
CA VAL A 91 -0.17 3.01 11.47
C VAL A 91 -1.35 2.57 10.62
N ASP A 92 -1.70 3.41 9.63
CA ASP A 92 -2.89 3.23 8.78
C ASP A 92 -4.15 2.88 9.61
N TYR A 93 -5.02 1.99 9.14
CA TYR A 93 -6.18 1.44 9.84
C TYR A 93 -7.13 2.46 10.51
N PRO A 94 -7.61 3.48 9.77
CA PRO A 94 -8.35 4.63 10.31
C PRO A 94 -9.71 4.33 10.94
N GLY A 95 -10.25 3.12 10.74
CA GLY A 95 -11.51 2.71 11.39
C GLY A 95 -11.34 2.59 12.91
N PHE A 96 -10.27 1.93 13.34
CA PHE A 96 -9.95 1.68 14.74
C PHE A 96 -9.06 2.78 15.30
N ASN A 97 -7.98 3.13 14.58
CA ASN A 97 -6.95 4.04 15.08
C ASN A 97 -7.47 5.44 15.40
N LEU A 98 -8.37 6.01 14.59
CA LEU A 98 -8.96 7.31 14.89
C LEU A 98 -9.87 7.29 16.13
N LYS A 99 -10.48 6.14 16.46
CA LYS A 99 -11.29 6.00 17.68
C LYS A 99 -10.44 5.85 18.92
N ILE A 100 -9.27 5.20 18.81
CA ILE A 100 -8.27 5.20 19.86
C ILE A 100 -7.70 6.61 20.05
N ALA A 101 -7.34 7.31 18.97
CA ALA A 101 -6.82 8.68 19.03
C ALA A 101 -7.76 9.63 19.78
N GLU A 102 -9.05 9.64 19.39
CA GLU A 102 -10.11 10.42 20.04
C GLU A 102 -10.17 10.16 21.55
N TYR A 103 -10.09 8.90 21.97
CA TYR A 103 -10.13 8.54 23.39
C TYR A 103 -8.86 8.96 24.13
N ILE A 104 -7.68 8.64 23.60
CA ILE A 104 -6.39 8.91 24.26
C ILE A 104 -6.15 10.41 24.38
N LYS A 105 -6.52 11.20 23.35
CA LYS A 105 -6.45 12.67 23.38
C LYS A 105 -7.35 13.28 24.45
N ALA A 106 -8.51 12.69 24.70
CA ALA A 106 -9.47 13.18 25.68
C ALA A 106 -9.11 12.81 27.14
N HIS A 107 -8.33 11.75 27.37
CA HIS A 107 -8.07 11.20 28.71
C HIS A 107 -6.61 11.31 29.17
N THR A 108 -5.68 11.67 28.28
CA THR A 108 -4.24 11.68 28.58
C THR A 108 -3.52 12.80 27.85
N ASN A 109 -2.26 13.05 28.21
CA ASN A 109 -1.36 13.97 27.50
C ASN A 109 -0.35 13.26 26.57
N ILE A 110 -0.58 11.97 26.29
CA ILE A 110 0.26 11.15 25.43
C ILE A 110 0.23 11.76 24.01
N PRO A 111 1.38 12.09 23.41
CA PRO A 111 1.43 12.56 22.04
C PRO A 111 1.03 11.44 21.08
N ILE A 112 0.19 11.78 20.11
CA ILE A 112 -0.37 10.85 19.12
C ILE A 112 0.20 11.19 17.75
N PHE A 113 1.00 10.26 17.24
CA PHE A 113 1.58 10.30 15.91
C PHE A 113 0.84 9.34 15.00
N TYR A 114 0.55 9.78 13.78
CA TYR A 114 -0.16 8.96 12.81
C TYR A 114 0.71 8.75 11.58
N TYR A 115 1.17 7.53 11.38
CA TYR A 115 2.01 7.10 10.28
C TYR A 115 1.18 6.45 9.18
N ILE A 116 1.45 6.84 7.92
CA ILE A 116 0.64 6.49 6.75
C ILE A 116 -0.76 7.09 6.88
N SER A 117 -0.86 8.34 6.40
CA SER A 117 -2.08 9.13 6.43
C SER A 117 -3.29 8.37 5.87
N PRO A 118 -4.46 8.42 6.55
CA PRO A 118 -5.70 7.94 5.97
C PRO A 118 -6.00 8.68 4.66
N LYS A 119 -6.41 7.95 3.62
CA LYS A 119 -6.74 8.51 2.28
C LYS A 119 -8.05 9.33 2.27
N ILE A 120 -8.20 10.31 3.17
CA ILE A 120 -9.42 11.11 3.35
C ILE A 120 -9.71 12.05 2.19
N TRP A 121 -8.67 12.46 1.45
CA TRP A 121 -8.78 13.26 0.23
C TRP A 121 -9.63 12.57 -0.85
N ALA A 122 -9.75 11.25 -0.81
CA ALA A 122 -10.49 10.51 -1.82
C ALA A 122 -12.02 10.50 -1.60
N TRP A 123 -12.50 10.57 -0.35
CA TRP A 123 -13.95 10.40 -0.06
C TRP A 123 -14.46 10.93 1.29
N LYS A 124 -13.64 11.49 2.19
CA LYS A 124 -14.00 11.74 3.60
C LYS A 124 -13.40 13.04 4.18
N GLU A 125 -13.34 14.12 3.40
CA GLU A 125 -12.76 15.40 3.84
C GLU A 125 -13.30 15.91 5.19
N TYR A 126 -14.57 15.68 5.51
CA TYR A 126 -15.16 16.09 6.79
C TYR A 126 -14.41 15.52 8.02
N ARG A 127 -13.76 14.35 7.88
CA ARG A 127 -12.97 13.73 8.95
C ARG A 127 -11.71 14.51 9.31
N ILE A 128 -11.27 15.47 8.49
CA ILE A 128 -10.07 16.25 8.77
C ILE A 128 -10.19 17.02 10.09
N LYS A 129 -11.41 17.45 10.46
CA LYS A 129 -11.65 18.12 11.75
C LYS A 129 -11.31 17.22 12.92
N ASN A 130 -11.67 15.94 12.84
CA ASN A 130 -11.39 14.97 13.89
C ASN A 130 -9.88 14.64 13.93
N ILE A 131 -9.24 14.44 12.77
CA ILE A 131 -7.80 14.17 12.71
C ILE A 131 -7.01 15.32 13.36
N LYS A 132 -7.30 16.57 13.00
CA LYS A 132 -6.65 17.75 13.60
C LYS A 132 -6.83 17.86 15.11
N ARG A 133 -7.99 17.45 15.61
CA ARG A 133 -8.31 17.49 17.04
C ARG A 133 -7.56 16.38 17.80
N ASP A 134 -7.51 15.19 17.19
CA ASP A 134 -7.13 13.94 17.87
C ASP A 134 -5.69 13.49 17.62
N VAL A 135 -5.05 13.97 16.55
CA VAL A 135 -3.69 13.58 16.13
C VAL A 135 -2.79 14.80 16.20
N ASP A 136 -1.68 14.68 16.93
CA ASP A 136 -0.72 15.77 17.09
C ASP A 136 0.09 15.98 15.81
N GLU A 137 0.64 14.90 15.25
CA GLU A 137 1.49 14.96 14.06
C GLU A 137 1.17 13.83 13.08
N LEU A 138 1.09 14.17 11.79
CA LEU A 138 0.76 13.23 10.71
C LEU A 138 1.95 13.05 9.78
N PHE A 139 2.27 11.80 9.47
CA PHE A 139 3.35 11.39 8.59
C PHE A 139 2.76 10.73 7.34
N SER A 140 2.94 11.39 6.20
CA SER A 140 2.42 10.95 4.90
C SER A 140 3.48 10.28 4.05
N ILE A 141 3.02 9.32 3.26
CA ILE A 141 3.79 8.60 2.24
C ILE A 141 3.42 9.00 0.81
N LEU A 142 2.54 10.00 0.65
CA LEU A 142 2.09 10.52 -0.63
C LEU A 142 2.36 12.04 -0.70
N PRO A 143 3.19 12.51 -1.63
CA PRO A 143 3.71 13.87 -1.58
C PRO A 143 2.61 14.94 -1.72
N PHE A 144 1.58 14.68 -2.52
CA PHE A 144 0.46 15.61 -2.72
C PHE A 144 -0.42 15.79 -1.46
N GLU A 145 -0.34 14.89 -0.47
CA GLU A 145 -1.10 15.03 0.77
C GLU A 145 -0.61 16.25 1.57
N VAL A 146 0.67 16.63 1.45
CA VAL A 146 1.21 17.81 2.13
C VAL A 146 0.43 19.07 1.76
N ASP A 147 0.26 19.31 0.46
CA ASP A 147 -0.50 20.47 -0.03
C ASP A 147 -1.99 20.36 0.30
N PHE A 148 -2.55 19.15 0.27
CA PHE A 148 -3.94 18.92 0.65
C PHE A 148 -4.18 19.31 2.12
N PHE A 149 -3.39 18.82 3.07
CA PHE A 149 -3.56 19.12 4.49
C PHE A 149 -3.15 20.57 4.83
N LYS A 150 -2.17 21.15 4.12
CA LYS A 150 -1.80 22.56 4.23
C LYS A 150 -2.96 23.50 3.93
N LYS A 151 -3.78 23.23 2.91
CA LYS A 151 -5.01 24.02 2.61
C LYS A 151 -6.01 24.02 3.75
N HIS A 152 -5.92 23.05 4.65
CA HIS A 152 -6.73 22.95 5.83
C HIS A 152 -6.02 23.51 7.07
N ASN A 153 -4.87 24.18 6.99
CA ASN A 153 -4.13 24.65 8.19
C ASN A 153 -3.75 23.50 9.13
N TYR A 154 -3.34 22.36 8.57
CA TYR A 154 -2.74 21.25 9.32
C TYR A 154 -1.48 20.81 8.59
N PRO A 155 -0.31 21.39 8.88
CA PRO A 155 0.92 20.96 8.24
C PRO A 155 1.25 19.52 8.66
N ILE A 156 1.77 18.74 7.71
CA ILE A 156 2.09 17.32 7.91
C ILE A 156 3.50 17.04 7.37
N HIS A 157 4.08 15.92 7.78
CA HIS A 157 5.43 15.52 7.37
C HIS A 157 5.36 14.52 6.23
N TYR A 158 5.89 14.87 5.05
CA TYR A 158 6.15 13.86 4.03
C TYR A 158 7.43 13.12 4.35
N VAL A 159 7.34 11.81 4.53
CA VAL A 159 8.49 10.98 4.91
C VAL A 159 9.04 10.15 3.76
N GLY A 160 8.47 10.24 2.57
CA GLY A 160 8.79 9.32 1.47
C GLY A 160 7.87 8.10 1.47
N ASN A 161 7.99 7.27 0.43
CA ASN A 161 7.09 6.14 0.22
C ASN A 161 7.80 4.80 0.46
N PRO A 162 7.29 3.94 1.38
CA PRO A 162 7.88 2.63 1.68
C PRO A 162 8.08 1.69 0.49
N CYS A 163 7.35 1.90 -0.63
CA CYS A 163 7.57 1.13 -1.84
C CYS A 163 8.96 1.41 -2.46
N VAL A 164 9.46 2.64 -2.31
CA VAL A 164 10.80 3.01 -2.78
C VAL A 164 11.86 2.21 -2.01
N ASP A 165 11.73 2.15 -0.68
CA ASP A 165 12.60 1.34 0.19
C ASP A 165 12.57 -0.15 -0.19
N ALA A 166 11.37 -0.71 -0.33
CA ALA A 166 11.21 -2.13 -0.64
C ALA A 166 11.79 -2.51 -2.02
N VAL A 167 11.57 -1.66 -3.04
CA VAL A 167 12.09 -1.90 -4.39
C VAL A 167 13.60 -1.67 -4.43
N HIS A 168 14.11 -0.65 -3.74
CA HIS A 168 15.55 -0.39 -3.65
C HIS A 168 16.28 -1.59 -3.02
N CYS A 169 15.84 -2.02 -1.83
CA CYS A 169 16.43 -3.16 -1.12
C CYS A 169 16.44 -4.43 -1.98
N PHE A 170 15.32 -4.75 -2.63
CA PHE A 170 15.25 -5.90 -3.53
C PHE A 170 16.23 -5.78 -4.71
N LYS A 171 16.32 -4.62 -5.35
CA LYS A 171 17.21 -4.40 -6.51
C LYS A 171 18.70 -4.48 -6.17
N GLN A 172 19.09 -4.20 -4.93
CA GLN A 172 20.49 -4.34 -4.49
C GLN A 172 20.91 -5.81 -4.37
N GLU A 173 20.00 -6.68 -3.94
CA GLU A 173 20.28 -8.09 -3.69
C GLU A 173 19.98 -8.99 -4.90
N TYR A 174 19.05 -8.59 -5.76
CA TYR A 174 18.56 -9.43 -6.85
C TYR A 174 19.43 -9.35 -8.10
N THR A 175 20.14 -10.44 -8.40
CA THR A 175 21.09 -10.56 -9.52
C THR A 175 20.75 -11.65 -10.55
N GLU A 176 19.63 -12.36 -10.35
CA GLU A 176 19.21 -13.49 -11.19
C GLU A 176 18.97 -13.07 -12.65
N SER A 177 19.53 -13.82 -13.61
CA SER A 177 19.35 -13.57 -15.05
C SER A 177 17.95 -13.95 -15.54
N PHE A 178 17.59 -13.49 -16.73
CA PHE A 178 16.33 -13.89 -17.37
C PHE A 178 16.27 -15.41 -17.62
N GLU A 179 17.37 -16.03 -18.07
CA GLU A 179 17.42 -17.48 -18.28
C GLU A 179 17.26 -18.26 -16.97
N GLU A 180 17.92 -17.81 -15.90
CA GLU A 180 17.84 -18.44 -14.58
C GLU A 180 16.41 -18.35 -14.02
N PHE A 181 15.82 -17.16 -14.06
CA PHE A 181 14.45 -16.92 -13.60
C PHE A 181 13.43 -17.76 -14.38
N THR A 182 13.56 -17.82 -15.71
CA THR A 182 12.64 -18.59 -16.56
C THR A 182 12.80 -20.09 -16.34
N LEU A 183 14.04 -20.59 -16.25
CA LEU A 183 14.32 -22.00 -15.99
C LEU A 183 13.74 -22.45 -14.63
N ARG A 184 14.02 -21.70 -13.56
CA ARG A 184 13.57 -22.02 -12.20
C ARG A 184 12.05 -22.06 -12.08
N ASN A 185 11.34 -21.23 -12.84
CA ASN A 185 9.88 -21.15 -12.83
C ASN A 185 9.21 -21.99 -13.93
N GLY A 186 9.97 -22.75 -14.73
CA GLY A 186 9.43 -23.56 -15.83
C GLY A 186 8.68 -22.72 -16.88
N LEU A 187 9.24 -21.56 -17.19
CA LEU A 187 8.78 -20.60 -18.19
C LEU A 187 9.55 -20.80 -19.51
N GLY A 188 8.97 -20.30 -20.61
CA GLY A 188 9.64 -20.31 -21.91
C GLY A 188 10.69 -19.20 -22.04
N LYS A 189 11.27 -19.06 -23.24
CA LYS A 189 12.22 -17.98 -23.57
C LYS A 189 11.56 -16.69 -24.10
N LYS A 190 10.22 -16.67 -24.23
CA LYS A 190 9.48 -15.51 -24.75
C LYS A 190 9.54 -14.34 -23.77
N PRO A 191 9.49 -13.08 -24.21
CA PRO A 191 9.38 -11.96 -23.28
C PRO A 191 8.12 -12.07 -22.41
N ILE A 192 8.20 -11.57 -21.18
CA ILE A 192 7.15 -11.78 -20.16
C ILE A 192 6.22 -10.57 -20.10
N ILE A 193 4.91 -10.82 -20.07
CA ILE A 193 3.91 -9.84 -19.66
C ILE A 193 3.33 -10.29 -18.31
N ALA A 194 3.49 -9.44 -17.29
CA ALA A 194 3.06 -9.73 -15.93
C ALA A 194 1.57 -9.42 -15.73
N LEU A 195 0.84 -10.33 -15.08
CA LEU A 195 -0.57 -10.15 -14.72
C LEU A 195 -0.69 -10.04 -13.19
N LEU A 196 -0.94 -8.84 -12.70
CA LEU A 196 -1.12 -8.54 -11.27
C LEU A 196 -2.61 -8.27 -11.02
N ALA A 197 -3.38 -9.35 -10.85
CA ALA A 197 -4.84 -9.33 -10.81
C ALA A 197 -5.46 -8.97 -9.44
N GLY A 198 -4.69 -8.33 -8.56
CA GLY A 198 -5.16 -7.89 -7.24
C GLY A 198 -4.91 -8.90 -6.13
N SER A 199 -5.13 -8.45 -4.90
CA SER A 199 -4.86 -9.25 -3.69
C SER A 199 -6.13 -9.90 -3.13
N ARG A 200 -7.31 -9.49 -3.60
CA ARG A 200 -8.61 -9.98 -3.13
C ARG A 200 -9.23 -10.94 -4.14
N LYS A 201 -9.89 -12.00 -3.64
CA LYS A 201 -10.59 -12.98 -4.50
C LYS A 201 -11.55 -12.34 -5.50
N GLN A 202 -12.27 -11.30 -5.08
CA GLN A 202 -13.20 -10.59 -5.97
C GLN A 202 -12.48 -9.84 -7.10
N GLU A 203 -11.37 -9.14 -6.80
CA GLU A 203 -10.55 -8.46 -7.80
C GLU A 203 -10.00 -9.46 -8.82
N ILE A 204 -9.48 -10.59 -8.35
CA ILE A 204 -8.93 -11.65 -9.21
C ILE A 204 -10.03 -12.22 -10.12
N LYS A 205 -11.18 -12.60 -9.54
CA LYS A 205 -12.33 -13.12 -10.29
C LYS A 205 -12.77 -12.17 -11.41
N ASP A 206 -12.81 -10.88 -11.12
CA ASP A 206 -13.37 -9.84 -11.98
C ASP A 206 -12.40 -9.39 -13.09
N ASN A 207 -11.10 -9.34 -12.79
CA ASN A 207 -10.09 -8.76 -13.69
C ASN A 207 -9.29 -9.80 -14.47
N LEU A 208 -8.91 -10.91 -13.83
CA LEU A 208 -7.94 -11.86 -14.40
C LEU A 208 -8.42 -12.45 -15.73
N GLN A 209 -9.70 -12.84 -15.81
CA GLN A 209 -10.25 -13.41 -17.05
C GLN A 209 -10.18 -12.43 -18.22
N ARG A 210 -10.41 -11.13 -17.99
CA ARG A 210 -10.35 -10.11 -19.04
C ARG A 210 -8.92 -9.85 -19.49
N MET A 211 -7.98 -9.80 -18.55
CA MET A 211 -6.55 -9.69 -18.83
C MET A 211 -6.07 -10.87 -19.70
N ILE A 212 -6.48 -12.10 -19.35
CA ILE A 212 -6.13 -13.31 -20.11
C ILE A 212 -6.83 -13.34 -21.48
N GLN A 213 -8.07 -12.85 -21.60
CA GLN A 213 -8.71 -12.77 -22.92
C GLN A 213 -7.99 -11.79 -23.83
N ALA A 214 -7.55 -10.64 -23.31
CA ALA A 214 -6.78 -9.66 -24.06
C ALA A 214 -5.38 -10.19 -24.45
N SER A 215 -4.80 -11.06 -23.61
CA SER A 215 -3.47 -11.62 -23.82
C SER A 215 -3.36 -12.59 -25.00
N ARG A 216 -4.47 -13.24 -25.39
CA ARG A 216 -4.47 -14.33 -26.40
C ARG A 216 -3.97 -13.91 -27.78
N ASN A 217 -4.03 -12.63 -28.12
CA ASN A 217 -3.59 -12.12 -29.41
C ASN A 217 -2.07 -11.91 -29.51
N TYR A 218 -1.34 -12.00 -28.39
CA TYR A 218 0.08 -11.67 -28.29
C TYR A 218 0.92 -12.93 -28.06
N THR A 219 0.93 -13.80 -29.07
CA THR A 219 1.57 -15.13 -28.98
C THR A 219 3.10 -15.10 -28.89
N GLU A 220 3.72 -13.97 -29.24
CA GLU A 220 5.14 -13.69 -29.12
C GLU A 220 5.58 -13.46 -27.67
N TYR A 221 4.63 -13.19 -26.76
CA TYR A 221 4.85 -13.06 -25.33
C TYR A 221 4.39 -14.30 -24.57
N GLN A 222 4.87 -14.45 -23.34
CA GLN A 222 4.29 -15.35 -22.34
C GLN A 222 3.70 -14.57 -21.19
N PHE A 223 2.54 -15.00 -20.70
CA PHE A 223 1.80 -14.30 -19.66
C PHE A 223 1.93 -15.02 -18.33
N VAL A 224 2.41 -14.29 -17.32
CA VAL A 224 2.73 -14.84 -16.00
C VAL A 224 1.96 -14.08 -14.93
N ILE A 225 1.17 -14.82 -14.15
CA ILE A 225 0.34 -14.30 -13.06
C ILE A 225 1.18 -14.21 -11.79
N ALA A 226 1.20 -13.03 -11.18
CA ALA A 226 1.70 -12.85 -9.82
C ALA A 226 0.61 -13.30 -8.83
N GLY A 227 0.79 -14.47 -8.24
CA GLY A 227 -0.13 -15.03 -7.25
C GLY A 227 -0.09 -14.26 -5.94
N ALA A 228 -1.23 -13.67 -5.56
CA ALA A 228 -1.38 -12.97 -4.29
C ALA A 228 -1.19 -13.90 -3.06
N PRO A 229 -0.49 -13.45 -2.00
CA PRO A 229 -0.33 -14.19 -0.76
C PRO A 229 -1.69 -14.56 -0.15
N GLY A 230 -1.81 -15.79 0.36
CA GLY A 230 -3.03 -16.28 1.02
C GLY A 230 -4.16 -16.71 0.07
N ILE A 231 -3.98 -16.63 -1.25
CA ILE A 231 -4.91 -17.16 -2.24
C ILE A 231 -4.34 -18.46 -2.80
N SER A 232 -5.12 -19.55 -2.74
CA SER A 232 -4.64 -20.86 -3.16
C SER A 232 -4.52 -20.97 -4.70
N PRO A 233 -3.58 -21.80 -5.22
CA PRO A 233 -3.48 -22.08 -6.65
C PRO A 233 -4.79 -22.58 -7.27
N GLU A 234 -5.58 -23.36 -6.54
CA GLU A 234 -6.87 -23.90 -6.99
C GLU A 234 -7.89 -22.80 -7.31
N PHE A 235 -7.85 -21.68 -6.57
CA PHE A 235 -8.71 -20.55 -6.86
C PHE A 235 -8.37 -19.93 -8.22
N TYR A 236 -7.08 -19.80 -8.56
CA TYR A 236 -6.64 -19.27 -9.85
C TYR A 236 -6.97 -20.22 -11.01
N LYS A 237 -6.92 -21.54 -10.79
CA LYS A 237 -7.27 -22.56 -11.81
C LYS A 237 -8.66 -22.34 -12.42
N ALA A 238 -9.61 -21.78 -11.66
CA ALA A 238 -10.96 -21.49 -12.15
C ALA A 238 -11.03 -20.29 -13.13
N TYR A 239 -10.01 -19.43 -13.16
CA TYR A 239 -9.99 -18.19 -13.94
C TYR A 239 -8.85 -18.13 -14.96
N MET A 240 -7.86 -19.02 -14.84
CA MET A 240 -6.71 -19.07 -15.73
C MET A 240 -6.97 -19.94 -16.98
N GLY A 241 -6.28 -19.63 -18.07
CA GLY A 241 -6.21 -20.50 -19.25
C GLY A 241 -5.12 -21.56 -19.12
N THR A 242 -5.08 -22.52 -20.04
CA THR A 242 -4.02 -23.55 -20.12
C THR A 242 -2.64 -22.97 -20.36
N ASP A 243 -2.57 -21.79 -21.00
CA ASP A 243 -1.34 -21.22 -21.53
C ASP A 243 -0.74 -20.15 -20.61
N THR A 244 -1.33 -19.95 -19.43
CA THR A 244 -0.88 -18.96 -18.44
C THR A 244 -0.22 -19.65 -17.25
N LYS A 245 0.93 -19.14 -16.82
CA LYS A 245 1.65 -19.64 -15.64
C LYS A 245 1.35 -18.76 -14.45
N ILE A 246 1.35 -19.32 -13.25
CA ILE A 246 1.22 -18.58 -11.99
C ILE A 246 2.43 -18.85 -11.11
N ILE A 247 2.99 -17.79 -10.55
CA ILE A 247 4.10 -17.86 -9.59
C ILE A 247 3.72 -17.10 -8.31
N PHE A 248 4.06 -17.66 -7.16
CA PHE A 248 3.72 -17.09 -5.85
C PHE A 248 4.98 -16.56 -5.16
N GLY A 249 4.84 -15.47 -4.41
CA GLY A 249 5.92 -14.89 -3.60
C GLY A 249 7.09 -14.29 -4.40
N GLN A 250 6.92 -14.12 -5.71
CA GLN A 250 7.99 -13.71 -6.63
C GLN A 250 7.61 -12.48 -7.48
N THR A 251 6.72 -11.63 -6.98
CA THR A 251 6.22 -10.47 -7.73
C THR A 251 7.34 -9.55 -8.19
N TYR A 252 8.31 -9.26 -7.32
CA TYR A 252 9.43 -8.38 -7.66
C TYR A 252 10.39 -9.01 -8.68
N SER A 253 10.73 -10.29 -8.50
CA SER A 253 11.49 -11.06 -9.50
C SER A 253 10.79 -11.06 -10.86
N LEU A 254 9.47 -11.27 -10.87
CA LEU A 254 8.67 -11.22 -12.09
C LEU A 254 8.73 -9.84 -12.74
N LEU A 255 8.56 -8.76 -11.97
CA LEU A 255 8.61 -7.40 -12.48
C LEU A 255 10.00 -7.02 -12.99
N SER A 256 11.09 -7.50 -12.38
CA SER A 256 12.45 -7.29 -12.89
C SER A 256 12.66 -7.83 -14.31
N HIS A 257 11.90 -8.85 -14.69
CA HIS A 257 12.00 -9.54 -15.98
C HIS A 257 10.82 -9.25 -16.93
N ALA A 258 9.85 -8.43 -16.50
CA ALA A 258 8.64 -8.16 -17.27
C ALA A 258 8.87 -7.05 -18.31
N THR A 259 8.39 -7.29 -19.53
CA THR A 259 8.41 -6.30 -20.61
C THR A 259 7.30 -5.26 -20.46
N ALA A 260 6.14 -5.69 -19.96
CA ALA A 260 4.96 -4.87 -19.66
C ALA A 260 4.11 -5.57 -18.58
N ALA A 261 3.15 -4.86 -18.00
CA ALA A 261 2.25 -5.42 -17.00
C ALA A 261 0.79 -4.95 -17.15
N LEU A 262 -0.15 -5.85 -16.86
CA LEU A 262 -1.55 -5.52 -16.58
C LEU A 262 -1.75 -5.58 -15.07
N VAL A 263 -2.10 -4.45 -14.45
CA VAL A 263 -2.03 -4.29 -13.00
C VAL A 263 -3.35 -3.77 -12.47
N THR A 264 -3.90 -4.40 -11.44
CA THR A 264 -5.04 -3.83 -10.73
C THR A 264 -4.63 -2.62 -9.90
N SER A 265 -5.54 -1.64 -9.76
CA SER A 265 -5.25 -0.42 -9.00
C SER A 265 -4.84 -0.71 -7.56
N GLY A 266 -3.85 0.05 -7.05
CA GLY A 266 -3.31 -0.09 -5.69
C GLY A 266 -1.81 0.14 -5.64
N THR A 267 -1.18 -0.38 -4.59
CA THR A 267 0.27 -0.28 -4.36
C THR A 267 1.09 -0.93 -5.47
N ALA A 268 0.58 -2.04 -6.03
CA ALA A 268 1.20 -2.75 -7.15
C ALA A 268 1.49 -1.83 -8.37
N THR A 269 0.66 -0.79 -8.59
CA THR A 269 0.90 0.16 -9.69
C THR A 269 2.17 0.97 -9.48
N LEU A 270 2.43 1.37 -8.23
CA LEU A 270 3.61 2.14 -7.87
C LEU A 270 4.86 1.26 -7.90
N GLU A 271 4.80 0.06 -7.32
CA GLU A 271 5.90 -0.92 -7.36
C GLU A 271 6.28 -1.26 -8.81
N THR A 272 5.30 -1.51 -9.69
CA THR A 272 5.53 -1.76 -11.12
C THR A 272 6.25 -0.58 -11.81
N ALA A 273 5.85 0.65 -11.51
CA ALA A 273 6.52 1.85 -12.03
C ALA A 273 7.96 2.00 -11.51
N LEU A 274 8.22 1.66 -10.24
CA LEU A 274 9.56 1.67 -9.64
C LEU A 274 10.49 0.59 -10.23
N PHE A 275 9.93 -0.53 -10.72
CA PHE A 275 10.65 -1.49 -11.56
C PHE A 275 10.85 -1.01 -13.00
N ARG A 276 10.31 0.16 -13.38
CA ARG A 276 10.28 0.71 -14.73
C ARG A 276 9.58 -0.21 -15.74
N VAL A 277 8.57 -0.95 -15.30
CA VAL A 277 7.77 -1.80 -16.18
C VAL A 277 6.58 -0.98 -16.70
N PRO A 278 6.46 -0.76 -18.02
CA PRO A 278 5.28 -0.11 -18.59
C PRO A 278 4.02 -0.89 -18.25
N GLN A 279 2.94 -0.20 -17.88
CA GLN A 279 1.75 -0.87 -17.34
C GLN A 279 0.43 -0.26 -17.81
N VAL A 280 -0.62 -1.08 -17.79
CA VAL A 280 -2.02 -0.65 -17.93
C VAL A 280 -2.76 -0.97 -16.64
N VAL A 281 -3.41 0.04 -16.06
CA VAL A 281 -4.19 -0.13 -14.84
C VAL A 281 -5.57 -0.66 -15.20
N CYS A 282 -5.93 -1.79 -14.60
CA CYS A 282 -7.10 -2.58 -14.94
C CYS A 282 -7.97 -2.78 -13.70
N TYR A 283 -9.16 -2.19 -13.64
CA TYR A 283 -10.04 -2.32 -12.48
C TYR A 283 -11.52 -2.42 -12.86
N TYR A 284 -11.97 -3.65 -13.04
CA TYR A 284 -13.37 -4.00 -13.22
C TYR A 284 -14.08 -4.14 -11.87
N THR A 285 -15.31 -3.64 -11.81
CA THR A 285 -16.25 -3.88 -10.71
C THR A 285 -17.61 -4.26 -11.30
N ALA A 286 -18.23 -5.30 -10.73
CA ALA A 286 -19.63 -5.61 -11.04
C ALA A 286 -20.52 -4.41 -10.65
N ALA A 287 -21.48 -4.05 -11.52
CA ALA A 287 -22.20 -2.76 -11.53
C ALA A 287 -21.40 -1.54 -12.01
N GLY A 288 -20.47 -1.75 -12.97
CA GLY A 288 -19.62 -0.69 -13.54
C GLY A 288 -20.34 0.58 -14.00
N GLN A 289 -21.55 0.50 -14.53
CA GLN A 289 -22.32 1.71 -14.91
C GLN A 289 -22.80 2.51 -13.69
N LEU A 290 -23.28 1.84 -12.64
CA LEU A 290 -23.69 2.48 -11.39
C LEU A 290 -22.48 3.04 -10.64
N VAL A 291 -21.36 2.30 -10.61
CA VAL A 291 -20.10 2.76 -10.00
C VAL A 291 -19.47 3.90 -10.79
N SER A 292 -19.49 3.88 -12.13
CA SER A 292 -19.02 4.96 -13.00
C SER A 292 -19.88 6.22 -12.83
N PHE A 293 -21.19 6.05 -12.67
CA PHE A 293 -22.13 7.13 -12.32
C PHE A 293 -21.85 7.69 -10.93
N LEU A 294 -21.71 6.84 -9.90
CA LEU A 294 -21.40 7.27 -8.53
C LEU A 294 -20.00 7.89 -8.42
N ARG A 295 -19.02 7.44 -9.21
CA ARG A 295 -17.67 8.03 -9.27
C ARG A 295 -17.74 9.50 -9.65
N ARG A 296 -18.52 9.86 -10.68
CA ARG A 296 -18.66 11.25 -11.13
C ARG A 296 -19.28 12.18 -10.08
N HIS A 297 -20.00 11.62 -9.11
CA HIS A 297 -20.75 12.39 -8.11
C HIS A 297 -20.17 12.31 -6.68
N ILE A 298 -19.37 11.27 -6.36
CA ILE A 298 -18.90 10.99 -4.98
C ILE A 298 -17.37 11.02 -4.86
N LEU A 299 -16.63 10.61 -5.90
CA LEU A 299 -15.17 10.58 -5.86
C LEU A 299 -14.62 11.90 -6.40
N LYS A 300 -13.98 12.68 -5.53
CA LYS A 300 -13.35 13.96 -5.91
C LYS A 300 -12.05 13.80 -6.70
N VAL A 301 -11.61 12.57 -6.97
CA VAL A 301 -10.29 12.26 -7.49
C VAL A 301 -10.34 11.96 -8.98
N LYS A 302 -9.50 12.66 -9.75
CA LYS A 302 -9.39 12.50 -11.21
C LYS A 302 -8.80 11.14 -11.61
N TYR A 303 -7.90 10.64 -10.78
CA TYR A 303 -7.14 9.40 -10.99
C TYR A 303 -7.38 8.39 -9.87
N ILE A 304 -7.18 7.11 -10.15
CA ILE A 304 -7.32 6.01 -9.18
C ILE A 304 -5.97 5.36 -8.89
N SER A 305 -5.09 5.27 -9.89
CA SER A 305 -3.76 4.70 -9.69
C SER A 305 -2.87 5.63 -8.86
N LEU A 306 -2.02 5.06 -8.01
CA LEU A 306 -1.07 5.87 -7.23
C LEU A 306 -0.11 6.61 -8.15
N VAL A 307 0.27 5.99 -9.28
CA VAL A 307 1.14 6.59 -10.29
C VAL A 307 0.57 7.92 -10.80
N ASN A 308 -0.67 7.92 -11.31
CA ASN A 308 -1.27 9.13 -11.86
C ASN A 308 -1.64 10.16 -10.77
N LEU A 309 -2.03 9.69 -9.58
CA LEU A 309 -2.30 10.56 -8.43
C LEU A 309 -1.05 11.33 -8.00
N ILE A 310 0.09 10.66 -7.90
CA ILE A 310 1.37 11.27 -7.52
C ILE A 310 1.89 12.18 -8.63
N ALA A 311 1.77 11.75 -9.89
CA ALA A 311 2.18 12.57 -11.03
C ALA A 311 1.27 13.79 -11.27
N GLY A 312 0.05 13.79 -10.71
CA GLY A 312 -0.96 14.83 -10.97
C GLY A 312 -1.50 14.85 -12.40
N ARG A 313 -1.17 13.84 -13.21
CA ARG A 313 -1.54 13.69 -14.63
C ARG A 313 -1.60 12.22 -15.02
N GLU A 314 -2.12 11.95 -16.22
CA GLU A 314 -2.13 10.60 -16.76
C GLU A 314 -0.75 10.22 -17.28
N VAL A 315 -0.14 9.24 -16.61
CA VAL A 315 1.12 8.57 -16.96
C VAL A 315 0.83 7.15 -17.43
N VAL A 316 -0.08 6.46 -16.74
CA VAL A 316 -0.55 5.11 -17.08
C VAL A 316 -2.03 5.17 -17.46
N ALA A 317 -2.43 4.39 -18.46
CA ALA A 317 -3.83 4.27 -18.83
C ALA A 317 -4.63 3.59 -17.69
N GLU A 318 -5.78 4.16 -17.34
CA GLU A 318 -6.68 3.63 -16.31
C GLU A 318 -7.98 3.10 -16.91
N LEU A 319 -8.04 1.79 -17.14
CA LEU A 319 -9.22 1.08 -17.60
C LEU A 319 -10.08 0.68 -16.39
N VAL A 320 -11.09 1.49 -16.10
CA VAL A 320 -11.90 1.38 -14.88
C VAL A 320 -13.35 1.09 -15.25
N ALA A 321 -13.99 0.22 -14.47
CA ALA A 321 -15.41 -0.11 -14.58
C ALA A 321 -15.81 -0.52 -16.01
N ASP A 322 -16.66 0.26 -16.68
CA ASP A 322 -17.11 0.04 -18.04
C ASP A 322 -16.00 0.19 -19.10
N GLY A 323 -14.93 0.94 -18.78
CA GLY A 323 -13.75 1.06 -19.64
C GLY A 323 -12.86 -0.20 -19.67
N MET A 324 -13.02 -1.13 -18.73
CA MET A 324 -12.24 -2.36 -18.64
C MET A 324 -12.79 -3.46 -19.56
N THR A 325 -12.80 -3.19 -20.86
CA THR A 325 -13.18 -4.15 -21.92
C THR A 325 -11.94 -4.89 -22.45
N VAL A 326 -12.12 -6.09 -23.00
CA VAL A 326 -11.02 -6.87 -23.59
C VAL A 326 -10.32 -6.09 -24.71
N GLU A 327 -11.09 -5.39 -25.54
CA GLU A 327 -10.55 -4.59 -26.65
C GLU A 327 -9.72 -3.40 -26.14
N ASN A 328 -10.21 -2.68 -25.13
CA ASN A 328 -9.45 -1.56 -24.56
C ASN A 328 -8.17 -2.06 -23.89
N VAL A 329 -8.22 -3.19 -23.17
CA VAL A 329 -7.02 -3.79 -22.56
C VAL A 329 -6.01 -4.16 -23.64
N LYS A 330 -6.46 -4.76 -24.74
CA LYS A 330 -5.62 -5.09 -25.89
C LYS A 330 -4.97 -3.83 -26.47
N GLN A 331 -5.76 -2.82 -26.82
CA GLN A 331 -5.26 -1.58 -27.41
C GLN A 331 -4.23 -0.87 -26.51
N GLN A 332 -4.53 -0.76 -25.21
CA GLN A 332 -3.62 -0.10 -24.27
C GLN A 332 -2.37 -0.95 -23.99
N LEU A 333 -2.49 -2.28 -23.97
CA LEU A 333 -1.34 -3.17 -23.87
C LEU A 333 -0.43 -2.99 -25.07
N GLU A 334 -0.97 -3.01 -26.29
CA GLU A 334 -0.21 -2.82 -27.53
C GLU A 334 0.60 -1.53 -27.48
N ALA A 335 -0.03 -0.42 -27.08
CA ALA A 335 0.60 0.90 -27.00
C ALA A 335 1.82 0.95 -26.07
N ILE A 336 1.94 0.05 -25.09
CA ILE A 336 3.06 0.04 -24.13
C ILE A 336 4.12 -1.02 -24.43
N LEU A 337 3.94 -1.82 -25.48
CA LEU A 337 4.93 -2.80 -25.94
C LEU A 337 6.14 -2.11 -26.63
N PRO A 338 7.30 -2.79 -26.74
CA PRO A 338 8.49 -2.26 -27.39
C PRO A 338 8.21 -1.70 -28.80
N GLY A 339 8.85 -0.58 -29.14
CA GLY A 339 8.69 0.09 -30.44
C GLY A 339 7.58 1.14 -30.51
N GLN A 340 6.81 1.33 -29.44
CA GLN A 340 5.71 2.29 -29.38
C GLN A 340 6.11 3.61 -28.70
N MET A 341 5.63 4.74 -29.21
CA MET A 341 5.90 6.06 -28.62
C MET A 341 5.32 6.22 -27.21
N THR A 342 4.15 5.61 -26.94
CA THR A 342 3.50 5.67 -25.63
C THR A 342 4.35 4.99 -24.55
N ARG A 343 5.06 3.92 -24.89
CA ARG A 343 6.03 3.26 -24.00
C ARG A 343 7.14 4.20 -23.56
N GLU A 344 7.81 4.85 -24.52
CA GLU A 344 8.95 5.72 -24.23
C GLU A 344 8.55 6.92 -23.37
N LYS A 345 7.38 7.50 -23.67
CA LYS A 345 6.80 8.55 -22.83
C LYS A 345 6.53 8.07 -21.40
N MET A 346 5.95 6.88 -21.23
CA MET A 346 5.67 6.32 -19.91
C MET A 346 6.96 6.09 -19.09
N LEU A 347 8.04 5.63 -19.75
CA LEU A 347 9.33 5.45 -19.08
C LEU A 347 9.94 6.78 -18.63
N GLN A 348 9.86 7.84 -19.43
CA GLN A 348 10.28 9.19 -19.05
C GLN A 348 9.43 9.76 -17.92
N ASP A 349 8.13 9.47 -17.93
CA ASP A 349 7.21 9.87 -16.89
C ASP A 349 7.49 9.15 -15.56
N TYR A 350 7.95 7.90 -15.60
CA TYR A 350 8.45 7.19 -14.42
C TYR A 350 9.71 7.85 -13.84
N ASP A 351 10.61 8.37 -14.67
CA ASP A 351 11.77 9.14 -14.18
C ASP A 351 11.33 10.38 -13.39
N ALA A 352 10.31 11.09 -13.88
CA ALA A 352 9.73 12.22 -13.16
C ALA A 352 9.03 11.78 -11.87
N LEU A 353 8.25 10.69 -11.92
CA LEU A 353 7.56 10.11 -10.77
C LEU A 353 8.53 9.73 -9.64
N ILE A 354 9.63 9.04 -9.97
CA ILE A 354 10.64 8.60 -9.01
C ILE A 354 11.29 9.81 -8.32
N LYS A 355 11.56 10.89 -9.08
CA LYS A 355 12.07 12.14 -8.50
C LYS A 355 11.08 12.78 -7.52
N ILE A 356 9.78 12.73 -7.81
CA ILE A 356 8.73 13.25 -6.92
C ILE A 356 8.64 12.41 -5.62
N LEU A 357 8.77 11.09 -5.73
CA LEU A 357 8.77 10.19 -4.58
C LEU A 357 9.98 10.42 -3.67
N GLY A 358 11.13 10.78 -4.24
CA GLY A 358 12.38 10.97 -3.52
C GLY A 358 13.13 9.65 -3.31
N GLN A 359 14.12 9.70 -2.41
CA GLN A 359 14.97 8.56 -2.08
C GLN A 359 14.33 7.64 -1.02
N GLU A 360 14.85 6.42 -0.91
CA GLU A 360 14.62 5.52 0.21
C GLU A 360 14.94 6.19 1.57
N GLY A 361 14.56 5.55 2.65
CA GLY A 361 14.68 6.07 4.02
C GLY A 361 13.34 6.49 4.62
N ALA A 362 12.20 5.93 4.19
CA ALA A 362 10.89 6.42 4.62
C ALA A 362 10.62 6.17 6.10
N SER A 363 11.04 5.02 6.61
CA SER A 363 10.87 4.65 8.02
C SER A 363 11.85 5.42 8.90
N GLU A 364 13.05 5.66 8.41
CA GLU A 364 14.17 6.36 9.04
C GLU A 364 13.87 7.84 9.22
N ARG A 365 13.31 8.49 8.18
CA ARG A 365 12.85 9.88 8.26
C ARG A 365 11.69 10.02 9.24
N ALA A 366 10.73 9.08 9.22
CA ALA A 366 9.62 9.07 10.18
C ALA A 366 10.13 8.90 11.63
N ALA A 367 10.98 7.90 11.89
CA ALA A 367 11.58 7.65 13.20
C ALA A 367 12.37 8.86 13.70
N GLY A 368 13.25 9.42 12.87
CA GLY A 368 14.04 10.60 13.20
C GLY A 368 13.17 11.78 13.59
N LYS A 369 12.09 12.03 12.84
CA LYS A 369 11.18 13.14 13.13
C LYS A 369 10.35 12.91 14.39
N ILE A 370 9.90 11.67 14.64
CA ILE A 370 9.21 11.29 15.88
C ILE A 370 10.10 11.54 17.11
N VAL A 371 11.34 11.06 17.09
CA VAL A 371 12.31 11.23 18.20
C VAL A 371 12.64 12.71 18.42
N GLU A 372 12.82 13.48 17.34
CA GLU A 372 13.06 14.93 17.41
C GLU A 372 11.91 15.64 18.14
N LEU A 373 10.66 15.37 17.74
CA LEU A 373 9.47 16.02 18.30
C LEU A 373 9.24 15.65 19.77
N LEU A 374 9.46 14.39 20.14
CA LEU A 374 9.39 13.95 21.54
C LEU A 374 10.45 14.63 22.42
N SER A 375 11.68 14.71 21.92
CA SER A 375 12.78 15.35 22.65
C SER A 375 12.51 16.85 22.89
N GLN A 376 11.97 17.54 21.88
CA GLN A 376 11.58 18.95 22.01
C GLN A 376 10.45 19.14 23.03
N LYS A 377 9.44 18.26 23.04
CA LYS A 377 8.34 18.30 24.00
C LYS A 377 8.84 18.07 25.43
N TYR A 378 9.73 17.10 25.62
CA TYR A 378 10.33 16.82 26.93
C TYR A 378 11.12 18.02 27.46
N ASN A 379 11.96 18.63 26.62
CA ASN A 379 12.75 19.81 26.99
C ASN A 379 11.87 21.02 27.37
N ARG A 380 10.73 21.22 26.68
CA ARG A 380 9.77 22.28 27.02
C ARG A 380 9.00 22.02 28.32
N SER A 381 8.89 20.77 28.76
CA SER A 381 8.21 20.43 30.02
C SER A 381 9.11 20.60 31.26
N LEU A 382 10.42 20.71 31.05
CA LEU A 382 11.43 20.94 32.10
C LEU A 382 11.76 22.43 32.31
N GLN A 383 11.35 23.30 31.39
CA GLN A 383 11.43 24.76 31.48
C GLN A 383 10.11 25.30 32.02
#